data_AF-A0A1G0M1M1-F1
#
_entry.id   AF-A0A1G0M1M1-F1
#
_cell.length_a   1.000
_cell.length_b   1.000
_cell.length_c   1.000
_cell.angle_alpha   90.00
_cell.angle_beta   90.00
_cell.angle_gamma   90.00
#
_symmetry.space_group_name_H-M   'P 1'
#
loop_
_entity.id
_entity.type
_entity.pdbx_description
1 polymer ?
#
loop_
_entity_poly.entity_id
_entity_poly.type
_entity_poly.pdbx_seq_one_letter_code
_entity_poly.pdbx_strand_id
1 'polypeptide(L)'
;MDAYLPYLFISNIFLTFIDATIGYHAAPTLARLGAADEAGIEWAIQGVRKLLAGVVALYMFFNCLAFFNQKSLLLLVVTSVVVLDIVCQLMVSRKLRDRQKEQ
;
A
#
# COMPACT_ATOMS: atom_id res chain seq x y z
N MET A 1 1.19 14.14 28.25
CA MET A 1 0.52 13.05 27.52
C MET A 1 0.33 13.55 26.10
N ASP A 2 1.05 12.95 25.17
CA ASP A 2 1.14 13.42 23.79
C ASP A 2 -0.18 13.26 23.05
N ALA A 3 -0.99 14.31 23.07
CA ALA A 3 -2.31 14.33 22.43
C ALA A 3 -2.25 14.02 20.91
N TYR A 4 -1.07 14.12 20.28
CA TYR A 4 -0.83 13.83 18.87
C TYR A 4 -0.74 12.33 18.52
N LEU A 5 -0.39 11.47 19.48
CA LEU A 5 -0.25 10.02 19.26
C LEU A 5 -1.52 9.35 18.71
N PRO A 6 -2.72 9.57 19.28
CA PRO A 6 -3.95 8.99 18.75
C PRO A 6 -4.32 9.53 17.37
N TYR A 7 -4.03 10.81 17.08
CA TYR A 7 -4.28 11.37 15.75
C TYR A 7 -3.40 10.71 14.69
N LEU A 8 -2.10 10.53 14.96
CA LEU A 8 -1.20 9.83 14.04
C LEU A 8 -1.60 8.37 13.84
N PHE A 9 -2.03 7.68 14.91
CA PHE A 9 -2.50 6.31 14.83
C PHE A 9 -3.72 6.18 13.90
N ILE A 10 -4.72 7.06 14.07
CA ILE A 10 -5.92 7.10 13.22
C ILE A 10 -5.54 7.47 11.78
N SER A 11 -4.70 8.47 11.57
CA SER A 11 -4.23 8.85 10.24
C SER A 11 -3.50 7.69 9.53
N ASN A 12 -2.67 6.92 10.23
CA ASN A 12 -2.02 5.74 9.67
C ASN A 12 -3.03 4.66 9.26
N ILE A 13 -4.13 4.49 9.99
CA ILE A 13 -5.20 3.57 9.60
C ILE A 13 -5.83 4.01 8.27
N PHE A 14 -6.19 5.30 8.16
CA PHE A 14 -6.75 5.84 6.92
C PHE A 14 -5.77 5.76 5.74
N LEU A 15 -4.50 6.10 5.96
CA LEU A 15 -3.45 5.99 4.94
C LEU A 15 -3.30 4.55 4.45
N THR A 16 -3.29 3.58 5.35
CA THR A 16 -3.22 2.15 4.99
C THR A 16 -4.43 1.71 4.17
N PHE A 17 -5.64 2.21 4.47
CA PHE A 17 -6.82 1.92 3.64
C PHE A 17 -6.73 2.54 2.25
N ILE A 18 -6.20 3.76 2.15
CA ILE A 18 -5.97 4.43 0.86
C ILE A 18 -4.96 3.63 0.04
N ASP A 19 -3.85 3.21 0.66
CA ASP A 19 -2.85 2.34 0.03
C ASP A 19 -3.46 1.04 -0.49
N ALA A 20 -4.19 0.32 0.37
CA ALA A 20 -4.87 -0.92 0.00
C ALA A 20 -5.84 -0.72 -1.18
N THR A 21 -6.56 0.41 -1.20
CA THR A 21 -7.51 0.72 -2.28
C THR A 21 -6.77 0.97 -3.60
N ILE A 22 -5.70 1.77 -3.57
CA ILE A 22 -4.90 2.08 -4.76
C ILE A 22 -4.22 0.80 -5.28
N GLY A 23 -3.55 0.05 -4.41
CA GLY A 23 -2.86 -1.18 -4.77
C GLY A 23 -3.79 -2.23 -5.36
N TYR A 24 -5.01 -2.36 -4.81
CA TYR A 24 -6.00 -3.31 -5.31
C TYR A 24 -6.47 -2.96 -6.74
N HIS A 25 -6.68 -1.67 -7.02
CA HIS A 25 -7.04 -1.20 -8.37
C HIS A 25 -5.86 -1.20 -9.35
N ALA A 26 -4.62 -1.06 -8.87
CA ALA A 26 -3.42 -1.12 -9.70
C ALA A 26 -3.00 -2.56 -10.07
N ALA A 27 -3.36 -3.56 -9.25
CA ALA A 27 -3.04 -4.97 -9.47
C ALA A 27 -3.37 -5.52 -10.88
N PRO A 28 -4.57 -5.31 -11.46
CA PRO A 28 -4.88 -5.79 -12.83
C PRO A 28 -4.01 -5.13 -13.90
N THR A 29 -3.71 -3.84 -13.75
CA THR A 29 -2.87 -3.11 -14.71
C THR A 29 -1.42 -3.60 -14.64
N LEU A 30 -0.92 -3.89 -13.43
CA LEU A 30 0.41 -4.49 -13.22
C LEU A 30 0.51 -5.91 -13.81
N ALA A 31 -0.50 -6.74 -13.57
CA ALA A 31 -0.54 -8.10 -14.08
C ALA A 31 -0.51 -8.17 -15.61
N ARG A 32 -1.21 -7.25 -16.29
CA ARG A 32 -1.24 -7.15 -17.77
C ARG A 32 0.11 -6.80 -18.40
N LEU A 33 1.06 -6.26 -17.65
CA LEU A 33 2.40 -5.92 -18.17
C LEU A 33 3.41 -7.05 -18.01
N GLY A 34 3.19 -7.93 -17.04
CA GLY A 34 4.11 -9.03 -16.72
C GLY A 34 3.72 -10.37 -17.34
N ALA A 35 2.45 -10.57 -17.66
CA ALA A 35 1.94 -11.86 -18.14
C ALA A 35 1.70 -11.84 -19.66
N ALA A 36 2.18 -12.88 -20.34
CA ALA A 36 2.02 -13.07 -21.77
C ALA A 36 0.69 -13.74 -22.16
N ASP A 37 -0.04 -14.30 -21.20
CA ASP A 37 -1.26 -15.08 -21.43
C ASP A 37 -2.31 -14.86 -20.31
N GLU A 38 -3.58 -15.07 -20.62
CA GLU A 38 -4.73 -14.78 -19.73
C GLU A 38 -4.65 -15.54 -18.40
N ALA A 39 -4.22 -16.80 -18.43
CA ALA A 39 -4.00 -17.58 -17.22
C ALA A 39 -2.92 -16.96 -16.32
N GLY A 40 -1.84 -16.43 -16.91
CA GLY A 40 -0.77 -15.76 -16.18
C GLY A 40 -1.23 -14.45 -15.53
N ILE A 41 -2.16 -13.72 -16.17
CA ILE A 41 -2.74 -12.49 -15.63
C ILE A 41 -3.54 -12.77 -14.35
N GLU A 42 -4.40 -13.79 -14.36
CA GLU A 42 -5.22 -14.17 -13.20
C GLU A 42 -4.35 -14.50 -11.98
N TRP A 43 -3.32 -15.33 -12.18
CA TRP A 43 -2.36 -15.71 -11.14
C TRP A 43 -1.57 -14.51 -10.61
N ALA A 44 -1.12 -13.61 -11.49
CA ALA A 44 -0.42 -12.39 -11.10
C ALA A 44 -1.32 -11.46 -10.28
N ILE A 45 -2.59 -11.29 -10.66
CA ILE A 45 -3.57 -10.47 -9.89
C ILE A 45 -3.75 -11.04 -8.48
N GLN A 46 -3.95 -12.37 -8.36
CA GLN A 46 -4.10 -13.02 -7.06
C GLN A 46 -2.84 -12.88 -6.21
N GLY A 47 -1.66 -13.02 -6.82
CA GLY A 47 -0.37 -12.83 -6.15
C GLY A 47 -0.20 -11.42 -5.59
N VAL A 48 -0.45 -10.40 -6.42
CA VAL A 48 -0.37 -8.98 -6.01
C VAL A 48 -1.36 -8.67 -4.88
N ARG A 49 -2.61 -9.14 -4.98
CA ARG A 49 -3.62 -8.94 -3.94
C ARG A 49 -3.24 -9.59 -2.61
N LYS A 50 -2.67 -10.80 -2.64
CA LYS A 50 -2.23 -11.50 -1.44
C LYS A 50 -1.03 -10.80 -0.79
N LEU A 51 -0.10 -10.31 -1.60
CA LEU A 51 1.04 -9.53 -1.12
C LEU A 51 0.59 -8.21 -0.49
N LEU A 52 -0.33 -7.50 -1.14
CA LEU A 52 -0.93 -6.28 -0.61
C LEU A 52 -1.62 -6.51 0.74
N ALA A 53 -2.41 -7.58 0.87
CA ALA A 53 -3.04 -7.94 2.14
C ALA A 53 -2.00 -8.21 3.25
N GLY A 54 -0.88 -8.86 2.91
CA GLY A 54 0.22 -9.09 3.85
C GLY A 54 0.90 -7.80 4.29
N VAL A 55 1.15 -6.88 3.36
CA VAL A 55 1.76 -5.57 3.63
C VAL A 55 0.85 -4.72 4.53
N VAL A 56 -0.45 -4.67 4.22
CA VAL A 56 -1.47 -3.98 5.04
C VAL A 56 -1.52 -4.54 6.46
N ALA A 57 -1.51 -5.87 6.61
CA ALA A 57 -1.48 -6.51 7.93
C ALA A 57 -0.22 -6.14 8.72
N LEU A 58 0.93 -6.08 8.04
CA LEU A 58 2.20 -5.71 8.64
C LEU A 58 2.19 -4.24 9.11
N TYR A 59 1.67 -3.32 8.31
CA TYR A 59 1.53 -1.91 8.69
C TYR A 59 0.60 -1.73 9.88
N MET A 60 -0.54 -2.42 9.91
CA MET A 60 -1.45 -2.41 11.06
C MET A 60 -0.80 -2.97 12.31
N PHE A 61 -0.05 -4.07 12.18
CA PHE A 61 0.69 -4.66 13.30
C PHE A 61 1.71 -3.67 13.89
N PHE A 62 2.55 -3.05 13.04
CA PHE A 62 3.53 -2.07 13.52
C PHE A 62 2.89 -0.79 14.04
N ASN A 63 1.80 -0.32 13.45
CA ASN A 63 1.07 0.85 13.92
C ASN A 63 0.50 0.60 15.33
N CYS A 64 -0.09 -0.57 15.58
CA CYS A 64 -0.54 -0.99 16.90
C CYS A 64 0.63 -1.12 17.88
N LEU A 65 1.72 -1.80 17.48
CA LEU A 65 2.90 -1.99 18.33
C LEU A 65 3.54 -0.64 18.73
N ALA A 66 3.62 0.31 17.79
CA ALA A 66 4.12 1.66 18.05
C ALA A 66 3.25 2.42 19.06
N PHE A 67 1.93 2.34 18.89
CA PHE A 67 0.96 3.03 19.75
C PHE A 67 0.98 2.47 21.18
N PHE A 68 0.88 1.14 21.34
CA PHE A 68 0.86 0.49 22.65
C PHE A 68 2.19 0.64 23.40
N ASN A 69 3.32 0.69 22.69
CA ASN A 69 4.64 0.89 23.30
C ASN A 69 5.03 2.37 23.46
N GLN A 70 4.12 3.30 23.13
CA GLN A 70 4.34 4.76 23.12
C GLN A 70 5.62 5.20 22.38
N LYS A 71 6.01 4.46 21.34
CA LYS A 71 7.22 4.72 20.55
C LYS A 71 6.88 5.63 19.38
N SER A 72 6.87 6.95 19.60
CA SER A 72 6.53 7.95 18.57
C SER A 72 7.43 7.86 17.33
N LEU A 73 8.71 7.54 17.50
CA LEU A 73 9.65 7.31 16.39
C LEU A 73 9.25 6.14 15.50
N LEU A 74 8.83 5.01 16.09
CA LEU A 74 8.39 3.86 15.30
C LEU A 74 7.15 4.21 14.49
N LEU A 75 6.24 5.00 15.09
CA LEU A 75 5.01 5.44 14.45
C LEU A 75 5.29 6.36 13.25
N LEU A 76 6.26 7.27 13.36
CA LEU A 76 6.73 8.11 12.25
C LEU A 76 7.40 7.30 11.14
N VAL A 77 8.17 6.27 11.49
CA VAL A 77 8.77 5.35 10.50
C VAL A 77 7.67 4.62 9.74
N VAL A 78 6.67 4.07 10.44
CA VAL A 78 5.53 3.40 9.80
C VAL A 78 4.77 4.36 8.88
N THR A 79 4.47 5.58 9.34
CA THR A 79 3.84 6.61 8.50
C THR A 79 4.65 6.89 7.24
N SER A 80 5.97 7.05 7.38
CA SER A 80 6.87 7.35 6.25
C SER A 80 6.87 6.20 5.23
N VAL A 81 6.90 4.96 5.71
CA VAL A 81 6.85 3.77 4.84
C VAL A 81 5.51 3.69 4.09
N VAL A 82 4.38 3.86 4.79
CA VAL A 82 3.05 3.83 4.15
C VAL A 82 2.92 4.94 3.10
N VAL A 83 3.39 6.16 3.40
CA VAL A 83 3.35 7.27 2.44
C VAL A 83 4.22 6.98 1.22
N LEU A 84 5.42 6.42 1.41
CA LEU A 84 6.28 6.02 0.30
C LEU A 84 5.63 4.94 -0.57
N ASP A 85 4.95 3.97 0.04
CA ASP A 85 4.25 2.91 -0.68
C ASP A 85 3.12 3.50 -1.55
N ILE A 86 2.30 4.41 -1.00
CA ILE A 86 1.27 5.13 -1.75
C ILE A 86 1.87 5.90 -2.92
N VAL A 87 2.97 6.64 -2.69
CA VAL A 87 3.63 7.42 -3.74
C VAL A 87 4.17 6.50 -4.83
N CYS A 88 4.80 5.38 -4.47
CA CYS A 88 5.27 4.36 -5.42
C CYS A 88 4.11 3.78 -6.22
N GLN A 89 3.05 3.31 -5.56
CA GLN A 89 1.86 2.76 -6.20
C GLN A 89 1.19 3.77 -7.14
N LEU A 90 1.15 5.05 -6.77
CA LEU A 90 0.64 6.14 -7.61
C LEU A 90 1.55 6.44 -8.81
N MET A 91 2.86 6.54 -8.61
CA MET A 91 3.82 6.79 -9.69
C MET A 91 3.80 5.67 -10.71
N VAL A 92 3.79 4.42 -10.24
CA VAL A 92 3.64 3.25 -11.09
C VAL A 92 2.31 3.33 -11.82
N SER A 93 1.19 3.47 -11.13
CA SER A 93 -0.14 3.56 -11.75
C SER A 93 -0.26 4.66 -12.81
N ARG A 94 0.33 5.85 -12.57
CA ARG A 94 0.39 6.95 -13.55
C ARG A 94 1.22 6.55 -14.78
N LYS A 95 2.43 6.04 -14.57
CA LYS A 95 3.31 5.62 -15.65
C LYS A 95 2.68 4.52 -16.51
N LEU A 96 1.93 3.60 -15.90
CA LEU A 96 1.21 2.55 -16.63
C LEU A 96 0.03 3.10 -17.44
N ARG A 97 -0.69 4.07 -16.89
CA ARG A 97 -1.80 4.73 -17.59
C ARG A 97 -1.32 5.54 -18.80
N ASP A 98 -0.15 6.17 -18.71
CA ASP A 98 0.43 6.91 -19.84
C ASP A 98 0.88 5.96 -20.96
N ARG A 99 1.51 4.82 -20.61
CA ARG A 99 1.86 3.76 -21.58
C ARG A 99 0.65 3.21 -22.34
N GLN A 100 -0.52 3.08 -21.69
CA GLN A 100 -1.74 2.62 -22.35
C GLN A 100 -2.38 3.64 -23.30
N LYS A 101 -2.01 4.93 -23.22
CA LYS A 101 -2.50 5.96 -24.16
C LYS A 101 -1.65 6.05 -25.43
N GLU A 102 -0.43 5.54 -25.39
CA GLU A 102 0.51 5.51 -26.53
C GLU A 102 0.38 4.25 -27.40
N GLN A 103 -0.37 3.24 -26.94
CA GLN A 103 -0.81 2.06 -27.72
C GLN A 103 -2.20 2.28 -28.31
#